data_AF-A0A0Q7BN85-F1
#
_entry.id   AF-A0A0Q7BN85-F1
#
_cell.length_a   1.000
_cell.length_b   1.000
_cell.length_c   1.000
_cell.angle_alpha   90.00
_cell.angle_beta   90.00
_cell.angle_gamma   90.00
#
_symmetry.space_group_name_H-M   'P 1'
#
loop_
_entity.id
_entity.type
_entity.pdbx_description
1 polymer ?
#
loop_
_entity_poly.entity_id
_entity_poly.type
_entity_poly.pdbx_seq_one_letter_code
_entity_poly.pdbx_strand_id
1 'polypeptide(L)'
;MTTFTRTRARARIAQDRYRRLRRRPIGVRARLAVLEEELQESRQLNRRITELVDVVAELLVLVDDRDEERVREVLAQYRASI
;
A
#
# COMPACT_ATOMS: atom_id res chain seq x y z
N MET A 1 -19.14 -16.33 -55.76
CA MET A 1 -19.04 -16.91 -54.39
C MET A 1 -17.82 -16.35 -53.63
N THR A 2 -17.68 -15.03 -53.45
CA THR A 2 -16.46 -14.41 -52.86
C THR A 2 -16.75 -13.44 -51.70
N THR A 3 -18.02 -13.17 -51.39
CA THR A 3 -18.43 -12.28 -50.30
C THR A 3 -18.34 -12.95 -48.92
N PHE A 4 -18.60 -14.27 -48.87
CA PHE A 4 -18.65 -15.06 -47.64
C PHE A 4 -17.28 -15.28 -46.98
N THR A 5 -16.19 -15.22 -47.75
CA THR A 5 -14.82 -15.33 -47.23
C THR A 5 -14.35 -14.03 -46.61
N ARG A 6 -14.76 -12.89 -47.16
CA ARG A 6 -14.38 -11.56 -46.66
C ARG A 6 -15.05 -11.23 -45.32
N THR A 7 -16.29 -11.67 -45.12
CA THR A 7 -17.01 -11.51 -43.84
C THR A 7 -16.39 -12.36 -42.74
N ARG A 8 -16.05 -13.62 -43.02
CA ARG A 8 -15.32 -14.50 -42.06
C ARG A 8 -13.94 -13.96 -41.70
N ALA A 9 -13.20 -13.42 -42.67
CA ALA A 9 -11.90 -12.80 -42.41
C ALA A 9 -12.01 -11.57 -41.49
N ARG A 10 -13.01 -10.71 -41.70
CA ARG A 10 -13.27 -9.54 -40.84
C ARG A 10 -13.71 -9.94 -39.43
N ALA A 11 -14.55 -10.96 -39.30
CA ALA A 11 -14.97 -11.48 -38.00
C ALA A 11 -13.77 -12.02 -37.20
N ARG A 12 -12.83 -12.72 -37.86
CA ARG A 12 -11.63 -13.26 -37.23
C ARG A 12 -10.69 -12.16 -36.71
N ILE A 13 -10.50 -11.10 -37.49
CA ILE A 13 -9.69 -9.93 -37.08
C ILE A 13 -10.33 -9.18 -35.90
N ALA A 14 -11.65 -9.01 -35.91
CA ALA A 14 -12.38 -8.40 -34.80
C ALA A 14 -12.28 -9.25 -33.53
N GLN A 15 -12.40 -10.57 -33.66
CA GLN A 15 -12.29 -11.53 -32.57
C GLN A 15 -10.88 -11.56 -31.97
N ASP A 16 -9.83 -11.53 -32.80
CA ASP A 16 -8.44 -11.46 -32.34
C ASP A 16 -8.13 -10.12 -31.64
N ARG A 17 -8.66 -9.00 -32.13
CA ARG A 17 -8.57 -7.70 -31.44
C ARG A 17 -9.24 -7.76 -30.08
N TYR A 18 -10.46 -8.29 -29.99
CA TYR A 18 -11.18 -8.43 -28.73
C TYR A 18 -10.44 -9.34 -27.74
N ARG A 19 -9.85 -10.44 -28.22
CA ARG A 19 -9.07 -11.38 -27.41
C ARG A 19 -7.77 -10.77 -26.88
N ARG A 20 -7.10 -9.91 -27.66
CA ARG A 20 -5.90 -9.16 -27.24
C ARG A 20 -6.21 -8.08 -26.21
N LEU A 21 -7.29 -7.32 -26.41
CA LEU A 21 -7.76 -6.31 -25.45
C LEU A 21 -8.17 -6.95 -24.11
N ARG A 22 -8.87 -8.08 -24.16
CA ARG A 22 -9.34 -8.82 -22.98
C ARG A 22 -8.23 -9.52 -22.18
N ARG A 23 -7.06 -9.78 -22.79
CA ARG A 23 -5.88 -10.33 -22.09
C ARG A 23 -5.11 -9.30 -21.25
N ARG A 24 -5.44 -8.00 -21.32
CA ARG A 24 -4.65 -6.92 -20.70
C ARG A 24 -5.09 -6.35 -19.33
N PRO A 25 -6.10 -6.84 -18.58
CA PRO A 25 -6.41 -6.27 -17.25
C PRO A 25 -5.76 -7.03 -16.07
N ILE A 26 -5.34 -8.28 -16.25
CA ILE A 26 -4.89 -9.13 -15.14
C ILE A 26 -3.59 -8.61 -14.50
N GLY A 27 -2.64 -8.16 -15.33
CA GLY A 27 -1.35 -7.65 -14.83
C GLY A 27 -1.42 -6.27 -14.18
N VAL A 28 -2.41 -5.42 -14.51
CA VAL A 28 -2.53 -4.10 -13.86
C VAL A 28 -3.16 -4.24 -12.49
N ARG A 29 -4.27 -4.98 -12.37
CA ARG A 29 -4.95 -5.19 -11.09
C ARG A 29 -4.07 -5.94 -10.09
N ALA A 30 -3.33 -6.95 -10.54
CA ALA A 30 -2.39 -7.67 -9.67
C ALA A 30 -1.27 -6.75 -9.15
N ARG A 31 -0.70 -5.90 -10.00
CA ARG A 31 0.32 -4.91 -9.57
C ARG A 31 -0.24 -3.85 -8.64
N LEU A 32 -1.47 -3.41 -8.86
CA LEU A 32 -2.15 -2.48 -7.95
C LEU A 32 -2.39 -3.12 -6.58
N ALA A 33 -2.81 -4.38 -6.52
CA ALA A 33 -3.01 -5.07 -5.25
C ALA A 33 -1.71 -5.18 -4.44
N VAL A 34 -0.58 -5.52 -5.08
CA VAL A 34 0.74 -5.55 -4.43
C VAL A 34 1.13 -4.16 -3.94
N LEU A 35 0.94 -3.13 -4.77
CA LEU A 35 1.25 -1.76 -4.38
C LEU A 35 0.35 -1.27 -3.23
N GLU A 36 -0.92 -1.67 -3.22
CA GLU A 36 -1.85 -1.37 -2.13
C GLU A 36 -1.40 -2.03 -0.82
N GLU A 37 -0.93 -3.28 -0.86
CA GLU A 37 -0.37 -3.99 0.29
C GLU A 37 0.87 -3.26 0.84
N GLU A 38 1.87 -2.98 -0.01
CA GLU A 38 3.08 -2.24 0.37
C GLU A 38 2.75 -0.85 0.96
N LEU A 39 1.75 -0.16 0.40
CA LEU A 39 1.30 1.14 0.89
C LEU A 39 0.60 1.02 2.25
N GLN A 40 -0.17 -0.04 2.50
CA GLN A 40 -0.78 -0.28 3.81
C GLN A 40 0.28 -0.55 4.87
N GLU A 41 1.31 -1.33 4.55
CA GLU A 41 2.46 -1.54 5.44
C GLU A 41 3.18 -0.22 5.72
N SER A 42 3.45 0.58 4.69
CA SER A 42 4.07 1.90 4.84
C SER A 42 3.24 2.83 5.74
N ARG A 43 1.91 2.83 5.60
CA ARG A 43 1.00 3.60 6.47
C ARG A 43 1.01 3.11 7.91
N GLN A 44 1.16 1.81 8.14
CA GLN A 44 1.27 1.27 9.49
C GLN A 44 2.60 1.65 10.13
N LEU A 45 3.70 1.58 9.38
CA LEU A 45 5.02 2.01 9.85
C LEU A 45 5.04 3.51 10.15
N ASN A 46 4.49 4.35 9.27
CA ASN A 46 4.41 5.79 9.50
C ASN A 46 3.63 6.13 10.78
N ARG A 47 2.52 5.43 11.06
CA ARG A 47 1.78 5.60 12.32
C ARG A 47 2.63 5.30 13.54
N ARG A 48 3.35 4.17 13.53
CA ARG A 48 4.28 3.79 14.61
C ARG A 48 5.42 4.80 14.79
N ILE A 49 5.94 5.35 13.69
CA ILE A 49 6.96 6.39 13.73
C ILE A 49 6.41 7.65 14.40
N THR A 50 5.19 8.06 14.05
CA THR A 50 4.53 9.21 14.69
C THR A 50 4.37 8.98 16.20
N GLU A 51 3.85 7.82 16.61
CA GLU A 51 3.72 7.45 18.03
C GLU A 51 5.08 7.49 18.77
N LEU A 52 6.14 6.96 18.14
CA LEU A 52 7.49 7.03 18.70
C LEU A 52 7.99 8.47 18.83
N VAL A 53 7.75 9.31 17.81
CA VAL A 53 8.15 10.73 17.82
C VAL A 53 7.45 11.48 18.94
N ASP A 54 6.16 11.21 19.18
CA ASP A 54 5.40 11.81 20.27
C ASP A 54 5.98 11.44 21.64
N VAL A 55 6.30 10.14 21.84
CA VAL A 55 6.97 9.67 23.07
C VAL A 55 8.34 10.32 23.24
N VAL A 56 9.14 10.41 22.18
CA VAL A 56 10.46 11.07 22.25
C VAL A 56 10.32 12.55 22.58
N ALA A 57 9.32 13.24 21.99
CA ALA A 57 9.06 14.64 22.30
C ALA A 57 8.70 14.84 23.78
N GLU A 58 7.85 13.98 24.33
CA GLU A 58 7.52 13.99 25.77
C GLU A 58 8.77 13.76 26.62
N LEU A 59 9.61 12.79 26.27
CA LEU A 59 10.85 12.52 27.00
C LEU A 59 11.85 13.68 26.95
N LEU A 60 11.96 14.38 25.83
CA LEU A 60 12.84 15.54 25.72
C LEU A 60 12.40 16.66 26.68
N VAL A 61 11.09 16.87 26.86
CA VAL A 61 10.56 17.82 27.84
C VAL A 61 10.87 17.36 29.26
N LEU A 62 10.60 16.10 29.59
CA LEU A 62 10.80 15.57 30.95
C LEU A 62 12.28 15.57 31.37
N VAL A 63 13.19 15.31 30.43
CA VAL A 63 14.64 15.36 30.69
C VAL A 63 15.10 16.80 30.93
N ASP A 64 14.56 17.77 30.21
CA ASP A 64 14.81 19.20 30.45
C ASP A 64 14.34 19.61 31.86
N ASP A 65 13.16 19.12 32.26
CA ASP A 65 12.58 19.31 33.59
C ASP A 65 13.24 18.46 34.71
N ARG A 66 14.21 17.59 34.36
CA ARG A 66 14.88 16.62 35.26
C ARG A 66 13.94 15.66 36.01
N ASP A 67 12.80 15.33 35.42
CA ASP A 67 11.83 14.40 36.01
C ASP A 67 12.12 12.94 35.59
N GLU A 68 13.09 12.32 36.28
CA GLU A 68 13.51 10.93 36.02
C GLU A 68 12.43 9.87 36.36
N GLU A 69 11.46 10.20 37.21
CA GLU A 69 10.38 9.29 37.57
C GLU A 69 9.36 9.23 36.44
N ARG A 70 8.96 10.39 35.91
CA ARG A 70 8.03 10.49 34.78
C ARG A 70 8.63 9.92 33.48
N VAL A 71 9.93 10.10 33.23
CA VAL A 71 10.64 9.45 32.11
C VAL A 71 10.47 7.93 32.14
N ARG A 72 10.62 7.32 33.33
CA ARG A 72 10.48 5.85 33.49
C ARG A 72 9.06 5.38 33.23
N GLU A 73 8.06 6.16 33.66
CA GLU A 73 6.64 5.88 33.44
C GLU A 73 6.29 5.88 31.96
N VAL A 74 6.64 6.96 31.23
CA VAL A 74 6.36 7.09 29.79
C VAL A 74 7.01 5.96 28.99
N LEU A 75 8.25 5.61 29.30
CA LEU A 75 8.94 4.47 28.67
C LEU A 75 8.28 3.12 29.00
N ALA A 76 7.76 2.94 30.21
CA ALA A 76 7.04 1.74 30.59
C ALA A 76 5.70 1.62 29.86
N GLN A 77 4.96 2.73 29.73
CA GLN A 77 3.71 2.78 29.00
C GLN A 77 3.92 2.49 27.50
N TYR A 78 4.94 3.09 26.87
CA TYR A 78 5.28 2.79 25.49
C TYR A 78 5.57 1.29 25.31
N ARG A 79 6.43 0.70 26.16
CA ARG A 79 6.75 -0.74 26.10
C ARG A 79 5.53 -1.65 26.28
N ALA A 80 4.53 -1.24 27.05
CA ALA A 80 3.31 -2.00 27.22
C ALA A 80 2.33 -1.89 26.03
N SER A 81 2.52 -0.88 25.17
CA SER A 81 1.67 -0.62 23.99
C SER A 81 2.11 -1.33 22.71
N ILE A 82 3.33 -1.88 22.70
CA ILE A 82 3.94 -2.61 21.56
C ILE A 82 3.66 -4.10 21.67
#